data_AF-A0A3M1KZA7-F1
#
_entry.id   AF-A0A3M1KZA7-F1
#
_cell.length_a   1.000
_cell.length_b   1.000
_cell.length_c   1.000
_cell.angle_alpha   90.00
_cell.angle_beta   90.00
_cell.angle_gamma   90.00
#
_symmetry.space_group_name_H-M   'P 1'
#
loop_
_entity.id
_entity.type
_entity.pdbx_description
1 polymer ?
#
loop_
_entity_poly.entity_id
_entity_poly.type
_entity_poly.pdbx_seq_one_letter_code
_entity_poly.pdbx_strand_id
1 'polypeptide(L)'
;MKKLNFLLLVFAAWFFISGCVTQKKRDEAPGPLGMLYQNTTARYNGYYNATLLLEESQLALEQQVSDNYYQVLPLYKYTEAPNPKAVAGNLDEAIKKVTVVVSLHRPSHWTDDCYLLMAKAQYLKKDYEAAEETLEYLVEEFSPSKMAEKSAKTRKGKKGKKSPAVKSTPGDKPRATPKTKKQKNREIKKKKKAREKERKQRNREIKKKRRQRKKGKSSGSRTRTARSQTPKPEPKKEEPAEKQPAEEAAPPDEDAPIVPAPGIISLGDLRTDVETESNPESYVLKHRPAYQ
;
A
#
# COMPACT_ATOMS: atom_id res chain seq x y z
N MET A 1 -20.04 -34.50 -47.44
CA MET A 1 -18.56 -34.45 -47.22
C MET A 1 -18.00 -33.04 -47.39
N LYS A 2 -17.95 -32.44 -48.60
CA LYS A 2 -17.30 -31.13 -48.84
C LYS A 2 -17.87 -29.95 -48.00
N LYS A 3 -19.20 -29.89 -47.82
CA LYS A 3 -19.86 -28.85 -46.98
C LYS A 3 -19.59 -29.01 -45.48
N LEU A 4 -19.39 -30.24 -45.00
CA LEU A 4 -19.07 -30.54 -43.60
C LEU A 4 -17.60 -30.20 -43.29
N ASN A 5 -16.69 -30.52 -44.20
CA ASN A 5 -15.28 -30.14 -44.09
C ASN A 5 -15.09 -28.61 -44.17
N PHE A 6 -15.89 -27.93 -44.98
CA PHE A 6 -15.92 -26.47 -45.03
C PHE A 6 -16.41 -25.86 -43.71
N LEU A 7 -17.46 -26.42 -43.10
CA LEU A 7 -18.00 -25.96 -41.82
C LEU A 7 -17.01 -26.19 -40.66
N LEU A 8 -16.30 -27.33 -40.66
CA LEU A 8 -15.20 -27.60 -39.72
C LEU A 8 -14.03 -26.62 -39.88
N LEU A 9 -13.66 -26.26 -41.12
CA LEU A 9 -12.59 -25.28 -41.37
C LEU A 9 -12.99 -23.86 -40.93
N VAL A 10 -14.26 -23.47 -41.10
CA VAL A 10 -14.77 -22.18 -40.60
C VAL A 10 -14.79 -22.16 -39.07
N PHE A 11 -15.14 -23.28 -38.42
CA PHE A 11 -15.13 -23.38 -36.96
C PHE A 11 -13.69 -23.35 -36.39
N ALA A 12 -12.75 -24.01 -37.06
CA ALA A 12 -11.33 -23.95 -36.73
C ALA A 12 -10.77 -22.53 -36.93
N ALA A 13 -11.09 -21.86 -38.03
CA ALA A 13 -10.68 -20.48 -38.29
C ALA A 13 -11.25 -19.50 -37.26
N TRP A 14 -12.47 -19.72 -36.77
CA TRP A 14 -13.06 -18.92 -35.71
C TRP A 14 -12.30 -19.08 -34.38
N PHE A 15 -11.88 -20.29 -34.04
CA PHE A 15 -11.01 -20.53 -32.87
C PHE A 15 -9.66 -19.79 -32.98
N PHE A 16 -9.05 -19.77 -34.16
CA PHE A 16 -7.78 -19.06 -34.37
C PHE A 16 -7.89 -17.53 -34.28
N ILE A 17 -9.03 -16.94 -34.66
CA ILE A 17 -9.24 -15.48 -34.60
C ILE A 17 -9.59 -15.02 -33.17
N SER A 18 -10.10 -15.90 -32.30
CA SER A 18 -10.44 -15.57 -30.90
C SER A 18 -9.20 -15.47 -29.97
N GLY A 19 -8.03 -15.91 -30.41
CA GLY A 19 -6.81 -16.00 -29.59
C GLY A 19 -6.02 -14.70 -29.39
N CYS A 20 -6.50 -13.55 -29.85
CA CYS A 20 -5.76 -12.28 -29.69
C CYS A 20 -5.87 -11.78 -28.23
N VAL A 21 -4.98 -12.26 -27.35
CA VAL A 21 -4.85 -11.78 -25.97
C VAL A 21 -4.28 -10.36 -25.96
N THR A 22 -5.08 -9.39 -25.53
CA THR A 22 -4.60 -8.03 -25.29
C THR A 22 -3.90 -7.99 -23.92
N GLN A 23 -2.59 -7.80 -23.88
CA GLN A 23 -1.88 -7.58 -22.63
C GLN A 23 -2.20 -6.19 -22.08
N LYS A 24 -3.10 -6.12 -21.09
CA LYS A 24 -3.30 -4.91 -20.28
C LYS A 24 -2.15 -4.75 -19.29
N LYS A 25 -1.78 -3.49 -19.02
CA LYS A 25 -0.79 -3.17 -18.00
C LYS A 25 -1.33 -3.57 -16.62
N ARG A 26 -0.48 -4.14 -15.76
CA ARG A 26 -0.86 -4.60 -14.41
C ARG A 26 -1.48 -3.48 -13.53
N ASP A 27 -1.11 -2.23 -13.79
CA ASP A 27 -1.56 -1.07 -13.00
C ASP A 27 -2.85 -0.41 -13.50
N GLU A 28 -3.43 -0.88 -14.61
CA GLU A 28 -4.75 -0.40 -15.03
C GLU A 28 -5.86 -1.10 -14.26
N ALA A 29 -6.68 -0.31 -13.57
CA ALA A 29 -7.82 -0.81 -12.80
C ALA A 29 -8.68 -1.76 -13.68
N PRO A 30 -8.84 -3.04 -13.28
CA PRO A 30 -9.60 -3.99 -14.09
C PRO A 30 -11.06 -3.56 -14.25
N GLY A 31 -11.69 -4.00 -15.33
CA GLY A 31 -13.14 -3.84 -15.50
C GLY A 31 -13.93 -4.59 -14.43
N PRO A 32 -15.26 -4.41 -14.33
CA PRO A 32 -16.07 -5.02 -13.28
C PRO A 32 -15.91 -6.55 -13.18
N LEU A 33 -15.87 -7.25 -14.31
CA LEU A 33 -15.64 -8.70 -14.36
C LEU A 33 -14.23 -9.09 -13.92
N GLY A 34 -13.22 -8.28 -14.28
CA GLY A 34 -11.85 -8.50 -13.83
C GLY A 34 -11.70 -8.25 -12.33
N MET A 35 -12.37 -7.23 -11.79
CA MET A 35 -12.44 -6.99 -10.34
C MET A 35 -13.12 -8.15 -9.62
N LEU A 36 -14.22 -8.69 -10.16
CA LEU A 36 -14.87 -9.86 -9.58
C LEU A 36 -13.91 -11.06 -9.52
N TYR A 37 -13.22 -11.38 -10.63
CA TYR A 37 -12.24 -12.46 -10.65
C TYR A 37 -11.10 -12.25 -9.64
N GLN A 38 -10.55 -11.04 -9.56
CA GLN A 38 -9.50 -10.68 -8.61
C GLN A 38 -9.99 -10.83 -7.17
N ASN A 39 -11.22 -10.41 -6.90
CA ASN A 39 -11.87 -10.49 -5.59
C ASN A 39 -12.20 -11.91 -5.17
N THR A 40 -12.75 -12.74 -6.06
CA THR A 40 -13.03 -14.15 -5.73
C THR A 40 -11.75 -14.92 -5.52
N THR A 41 -10.74 -14.69 -6.37
CA THR A 41 -9.46 -15.39 -6.26
C THR A 41 -8.72 -14.97 -4.99
N ALA A 42 -8.65 -13.67 -4.68
CA ALA A 42 -8.05 -13.18 -3.43
C ALA A 42 -8.72 -13.77 -2.19
N ARG A 43 -10.06 -13.82 -2.16
CA ARG A 43 -10.82 -14.39 -1.04
C ARG A 43 -10.48 -15.85 -0.78
N TYR A 44 -10.66 -16.69 -1.79
CA TYR A 44 -10.66 -18.14 -1.60
C TYR A 44 -9.27 -18.75 -1.73
N ASN A 45 -8.35 -18.12 -2.46
CA ASN A 45 -7.00 -18.63 -2.62
C ASN A 45 -6.11 -18.25 -1.43
N GLY A 46 -6.15 -16.98 -1.00
CA GLY A 46 -5.31 -16.50 0.10
C GLY A 46 -6.06 -16.26 1.40
N TYR A 47 -7.00 -15.31 1.42
CA TYR A 47 -7.56 -14.80 2.67
C TYR A 47 -8.23 -15.90 3.51
N TYR A 48 -9.15 -16.67 2.94
CA TYR A 48 -9.87 -17.73 3.63
C TYR A 48 -8.94 -18.84 4.11
N ASN A 49 -8.05 -19.32 3.23
CA ASN A 49 -7.09 -20.36 3.57
C ASN A 49 -6.12 -19.93 4.68
N ALA A 50 -5.67 -18.68 4.65
CA ALA A 50 -4.80 -18.14 5.68
C ALA A 50 -5.55 -17.94 7.00
N THR A 51 -6.84 -17.57 6.96
CA THR A 51 -7.69 -17.46 8.15
C THR A 51 -7.81 -18.82 8.84
N LEU A 52 -8.11 -19.87 8.08
CA LEU A 52 -8.20 -21.23 8.61
C LEU A 52 -6.89 -21.70 9.25
N LEU A 53 -5.75 -21.46 8.60
CA LEU A 53 -4.43 -21.80 9.16
C LEU A 53 -4.15 -21.05 10.46
N LEU A 54 -4.58 -19.79 10.56
CA LEU A 54 -4.40 -18.97 11.76
C LEU A 54 -5.30 -19.47 12.90
N GLU A 55 -6.56 -19.77 12.62
CA GLU A 55 -7.51 -20.36 13.59
C GLU A 55 -7.02 -21.73 14.08
N GLU A 56 -6.55 -22.59 13.18
CA GLU A 56 -5.96 -23.89 13.53
C GLU A 56 -4.71 -23.72 14.40
N SER A 57 -3.86 -22.73 14.08
CA SER A 57 -2.67 -22.42 14.88
C SER A 57 -3.05 -21.91 16.28
N GLN A 58 -4.07 -21.07 16.39
CA GLN A 58 -4.56 -20.61 17.69
C GLN A 58 -5.08 -21.77 18.51
N LEU A 59 -5.94 -22.60 17.93
CA LEU A 59 -6.50 -23.79 18.60
C LEU A 59 -5.38 -24.74 19.07
N ALA A 60 -4.37 -24.98 18.23
CA ALA A 60 -3.22 -25.80 18.58
C ALA A 60 -2.40 -25.22 19.74
N LEU A 61 -2.31 -23.89 19.86
CA LEU A 61 -1.67 -23.23 21.01
C LEU A 61 -2.52 -23.33 22.27
N GLU A 62 -3.84 -23.16 22.16
CA GLU A 62 -4.75 -23.30 23.30
C GLU A 62 -4.74 -24.71 23.89
N GLN A 63 -4.62 -25.74 23.04
CA GLN A 63 -4.52 -27.14 23.46
C GLN A 63 -3.23 -27.46 24.24
N GLN A 64 -2.18 -26.64 24.12
CA GLN A 64 -0.94 -26.84 24.89
C GLN A 64 -1.09 -26.40 26.35
N VAL A 65 -2.09 -25.57 26.66
CA VAL A 65 -2.28 -25.00 27.99
C VAL A 65 -3.32 -25.81 28.75
N SER A 66 -2.90 -26.42 29.87
CA SER A 66 -3.80 -27.06 30.82
C SER A 66 -4.30 -26.06 31.86
N ASP A 67 -5.59 -26.13 32.19
CA ASP A 67 -6.20 -25.18 33.13
C ASP A 67 -5.79 -25.50 34.58
N ASN A 68 -5.14 -24.54 35.23
CA ASN A 68 -4.82 -24.60 36.65
C ASN A 68 -5.79 -23.72 37.45
N TYR A 69 -6.77 -24.35 38.11
CA TYR A 69 -7.80 -23.65 38.89
C TYR A 69 -7.30 -23.03 40.22
N TYR A 70 -6.05 -23.28 40.61
CA TYR A 70 -5.41 -22.57 41.73
C TYR A 70 -4.86 -21.20 41.33
N GLN A 71 -4.84 -20.88 40.03
CA GLN A 71 -4.38 -19.60 39.48
C GLN A 71 -5.52 -18.91 38.74
N VAL A 72 -5.35 -17.61 38.48
CA VAL A 72 -6.29 -16.87 37.63
C VAL A 72 -6.15 -17.38 36.19
N LEU A 73 -7.26 -17.84 35.61
CA LEU A 73 -7.24 -18.38 34.25
C LEU A 73 -6.98 -17.27 33.24
N PRO A 74 -6.09 -17.47 32.25
CA PRO A 74 -5.85 -16.50 31.20
C PRO A 74 -7.09 -16.36 30.32
N LEU A 75 -7.44 -15.12 29.96
CA LEU A 75 -8.53 -14.85 29.03
C LEU A 75 -8.24 -15.41 27.62
N TYR A 76 -6.97 -15.34 27.21
CA TYR A 76 -6.49 -15.81 25.90
C TYR A 76 -5.49 -16.94 26.09
N LYS A 77 -5.93 -18.20 26.05
CA LYS A 77 -5.06 -19.35 26.32
C LYS A 77 -3.87 -19.44 25.35
N TYR A 78 -4.05 -19.03 24.09
CA TYR A 78 -2.99 -19.06 23.08
C TYR A 78 -1.79 -18.13 23.39
N THR A 79 -1.93 -17.15 24.29
CA THR A 79 -0.81 -16.26 24.64
C THR A 79 0.18 -16.91 25.60
N GLU A 80 -0.32 -17.77 26.48
CA GLU A 80 0.41 -18.47 27.55
C GLU A 80 0.98 -19.84 27.10
N ALA A 81 0.85 -20.18 25.82
CA ALA A 81 1.33 -21.45 25.31
C ALA A 81 2.85 -21.61 25.56
N PRO A 82 3.31 -22.74 26.14
CA PRO A 82 4.71 -22.93 26.50
C PRO A 82 5.63 -23.01 25.28
N ASN A 83 5.12 -23.45 24.12
CA ASN A 83 5.89 -23.53 22.88
C ASN A 83 5.16 -22.83 21.72
N PRO A 84 5.24 -21.49 21.62
CA PRO A 84 4.62 -20.73 20.54
C PRO A 84 5.25 -21.03 19.17
N LYS A 85 6.47 -21.56 19.13
CA LYS A 85 7.17 -21.91 17.89
C LYS A 85 6.60 -23.16 17.23
N ALA A 86 5.81 -23.97 17.94
CA ALA A 86 5.22 -25.20 17.40
C ALA A 86 4.31 -24.94 16.18
N VAL A 87 3.64 -23.79 16.14
CA VAL A 87 2.72 -23.43 15.05
C VAL A 87 3.34 -22.52 13.98
N ALA A 88 4.64 -22.21 14.11
CA ALA A 88 5.31 -21.27 13.20
C ALA A 88 5.23 -21.69 11.73
N GLY A 89 5.22 -23.01 11.44
CA GLY A 89 5.08 -23.52 10.08
C GLY A 89 3.75 -23.15 9.42
N ASN A 90 2.63 -23.31 10.14
CA ASN A 90 1.30 -22.95 9.66
C ASN A 90 1.17 -21.42 9.49
N LEU A 91 1.71 -20.65 10.43
CA LEU A 91 1.73 -19.19 10.36
C LEU A 91 2.57 -18.68 9.17
N ASP A 92 3.72 -19.30 8.89
CA ASP A 92 4.54 -18.96 7.73
C ASP A 92 3.81 -19.26 6.41
N GLU A 93 3.04 -20.34 6.36
CA GLU A 93 2.20 -20.63 5.20
C GLU A 93 1.05 -19.63 5.04
N ALA A 94 0.42 -19.22 6.14
CA ALA A 94 -0.59 -18.17 6.14
C ALA A 94 -0.02 -16.84 5.59
N ILE A 95 1.16 -16.42 6.08
CA ILE A 95 1.85 -15.21 5.62
C ILE A 95 2.18 -15.30 4.12
N LYS A 96 2.67 -16.45 3.64
CA LYS A 96 2.95 -16.66 2.21
C LYS A 96 1.70 -16.49 1.36
N LYS A 97 0.58 -17.15 1.74
CA LYS A 97 -0.69 -17.08 1.00
C LYS A 97 -1.22 -15.65 0.89
N VAL A 98 -1.16 -14.92 1.99
CA VAL A 98 -1.57 -13.52 2.05
C VAL A 98 -0.65 -12.63 1.22
N THR A 99 0.68 -12.83 1.28
CA THR A 99 1.66 -12.07 0.50
C THR A 99 1.47 -12.27 -1.01
N VAL A 100 1.13 -13.49 -1.43
CA VAL A 100 0.78 -13.81 -2.83
C VAL A 100 -0.46 -13.02 -3.25
N VAL A 101 -1.50 -12.94 -2.42
CA VAL A 101 -2.70 -12.14 -2.74
C VAL A 101 -2.38 -10.65 -2.83
N VAL A 102 -1.61 -10.11 -1.90
CA VAL A 102 -1.22 -8.68 -1.90
C VAL A 102 -0.45 -8.32 -3.17
N SER A 103 0.45 -9.19 -3.62
CA SER A 103 1.30 -8.95 -4.79
C SER A 103 0.57 -9.16 -6.12
N LEU A 104 -0.27 -10.19 -6.25
CA LEU A 104 -1.00 -10.49 -7.50
C LEU A 104 -2.33 -9.74 -7.62
N HIS A 105 -3.02 -9.52 -6.51
CA HIS A 105 -4.39 -9.02 -6.45
C HIS A 105 -4.48 -7.67 -5.71
N ARG A 106 -3.48 -6.79 -5.91
CA ARG A 106 -3.42 -5.44 -5.31
C ARG A 106 -4.71 -4.59 -5.43
N PRO A 107 -5.48 -4.60 -6.54
CA PRO A 107 -6.72 -3.83 -6.62
C PRO A 107 -7.92 -4.50 -5.94
N SER A 108 -7.76 -5.71 -5.41
CA SER A 108 -8.83 -6.43 -4.73
C SER A 108 -9.20 -5.76 -3.41
N HIS A 109 -10.47 -5.82 -3.04
CA HIS A 109 -10.96 -5.30 -1.77
C HIS A 109 -10.53 -6.12 -0.55
N TRP A 110 -9.84 -7.24 -0.72
CA TRP A 110 -9.34 -8.07 0.39
C TRP A 110 -7.91 -7.72 0.79
N THR A 111 -7.27 -6.75 0.11
CA THR A 111 -5.84 -6.49 0.35
C THR A 111 -5.58 -5.95 1.75
N ASP A 112 -6.46 -5.08 2.25
CA ASP A 112 -6.45 -4.57 3.63
C ASP A 112 -6.63 -5.69 4.65
N ASP A 113 -7.63 -6.55 4.47
CA ASP A 113 -7.89 -7.70 5.34
C ASP A 113 -6.70 -8.68 5.34
N CYS A 114 -6.06 -8.85 4.18
CA CYS A 114 -4.82 -9.59 4.03
C CYS A 114 -3.69 -9.01 4.89
N TYR A 115 -3.43 -7.69 4.84
CA TYR A 115 -2.42 -7.06 5.69
C TYR A 115 -2.70 -7.25 7.19
N LEU A 116 -3.97 -7.16 7.60
CA LEU A 116 -4.36 -7.44 8.99
C LEU A 116 -4.08 -8.89 9.38
N LEU A 117 -4.40 -9.84 8.51
CA LEU A 117 -4.16 -11.26 8.77
C LEU A 117 -2.65 -11.58 8.82
N MET A 118 -1.86 -10.94 7.97
CA MET A 118 -0.39 -11.03 8.01
C MET A 118 0.16 -10.57 9.37
N ALA A 119 -0.27 -9.41 9.85
CA ALA A 119 0.11 -8.89 11.15
C ALA A 119 -0.30 -9.81 12.31
N LYS A 120 -1.52 -10.37 12.27
CA LYS A 120 -1.97 -11.35 13.26
C LYS A 120 -1.10 -12.61 13.27
N ALA A 121 -0.71 -13.11 12.10
CA ALA A 121 0.15 -14.27 11.99
C ALA A 121 1.58 -13.98 12.51
N GLN A 122 2.14 -12.81 12.20
CA GLN A 122 3.44 -12.35 12.72
C GLN A 122 3.40 -12.20 14.26
N TYR A 123 2.33 -11.60 14.79
CA TYR A 123 2.11 -11.45 16.22
C TYR A 123 2.06 -12.81 16.95
N LEU A 124 1.31 -13.78 16.41
CA LEU A 124 1.25 -15.14 16.98
C LEU A 124 2.60 -15.86 16.90
N LYS A 125 3.39 -15.58 15.85
CA LYS A 125 4.76 -16.08 15.70
C LYS A 125 5.75 -15.46 16.69
N LYS A 126 5.32 -14.46 17.46
CA LYS A 126 6.14 -13.64 18.38
C LYS A 126 7.14 -12.75 17.65
N ASP A 127 6.86 -12.42 16.39
CA ASP A 127 7.62 -11.46 15.59
C ASP A 127 6.91 -10.10 15.67
N TYR A 128 7.10 -9.43 16.80
CA TYR A 128 6.38 -8.20 17.12
C TYR A 128 6.82 -7.02 16.27
N GLU A 129 8.12 -6.93 15.95
CA GLU A 129 8.68 -5.89 15.10
C GLU A 129 8.06 -5.93 13.69
N ALA A 130 8.03 -7.11 13.05
CA ALA A 130 7.43 -7.25 11.73
C ALA A 130 5.91 -7.03 11.73
N ALA A 131 5.23 -7.42 12.81
CA ALA A 131 3.80 -7.19 12.98
C ALA A 131 3.48 -5.69 13.09
N GLU A 132 4.27 -4.94 13.86
CA GLU A 132 4.13 -3.50 14.03
C GLU A 132 4.29 -2.77 12.70
N GLU A 133 5.38 -3.01 11.96
CA GLU A 133 5.61 -2.40 10.63
C GLU A 133 4.45 -2.67 9.66
N THR A 134 3.91 -3.89 9.70
CA THR A 134 2.79 -4.30 8.86
C THR A 134 1.50 -3.55 9.22
N LEU A 135 1.24 -3.36 10.51
CA LEU A 135 0.08 -2.61 11.00
C LEU A 135 0.22 -1.11 10.74
N GLU A 136 1.40 -0.53 10.93
CA GLU A 136 1.67 0.86 10.57
C GLU A 136 1.39 1.12 9.09
N TYR A 137 1.87 0.23 8.21
CA TYR A 137 1.58 0.29 6.78
C TYR A 137 0.07 0.20 6.51
N LEU A 138 -0.64 -0.71 7.19
CA LEU A 138 -2.08 -0.87 7.05
C LEU A 138 -2.81 0.43 7.40
N VAL A 139 -2.51 1.04 8.54
CA VAL A 139 -3.15 2.29 8.98
C VAL A 139 -2.82 3.44 8.03
N GLU A 140 -1.57 3.59 7.59
CA GLU A 140 -1.19 4.68 6.71
C GLU A 140 -1.83 4.55 5.32
N GLU A 141 -1.76 3.37 4.70
CA GLU A 141 -2.16 3.14 3.30
C GLU A 141 -3.67 2.98 3.14
N PHE A 142 -4.35 2.38 4.13
CA PHE A 142 -5.78 2.01 4.09
C PHE A 142 -6.67 2.83 5.03
N SER A 143 -6.17 3.90 5.66
CA SER A 143 -7.03 4.83 6.41
C SER A 143 -8.20 5.38 5.55
N PRO A 144 -9.37 5.62 6.16
CA PRO A 144 -10.57 6.05 5.42
C PRO A 144 -10.34 7.35 4.64
N SER A 145 -9.54 8.27 5.19
CA SER A 145 -9.15 9.53 4.55
C SER A 145 -8.31 9.31 3.29
N LYS A 146 -7.27 8.46 3.35
CA LYS A 146 -6.38 8.14 2.22
C LYS A 146 -7.11 7.33 1.15
N MET A 147 -7.97 6.40 1.55
CA MET A 147 -8.81 5.63 0.63
C MET A 147 -9.82 6.52 -0.10
N ALA A 148 -10.45 7.45 0.61
CA ALA A 148 -11.31 8.48 0.00
C ALA A 148 -10.52 9.35 -0.99
N GLU A 149 -9.31 9.79 -0.63
CA GLU A 149 -8.44 10.58 -1.50
C GLU A 149 -8.04 9.82 -2.78
N LYS A 150 -7.63 8.55 -2.65
CA LYS A 150 -7.30 7.66 -3.78
C LYS A 150 -8.50 7.48 -4.70
N SER A 151 -9.68 7.20 -4.15
CA SER A 151 -10.91 7.05 -4.94
C SER A 151 -11.28 8.34 -5.68
N ALA A 152 -11.07 9.50 -5.06
CA ALA A 152 -11.31 10.81 -5.67
C ALA A 152 -10.31 11.13 -6.80
N LYS A 153 -9.02 10.80 -6.62
CA LYS A 153 -7.99 10.93 -7.66
C LYS A 153 -8.32 10.05 -8.87
N THR A 154 -8.69 8.79 -8.66
CA THR A 154 -9.11 7.87 -9.72
C THR A 154 -10.35 8.40 -10.48
N ARG A 155 -11.35 8.93 -9.76
CA ARG A 155 -12.54 9.56 -10.36
C ARG A 155 -12.20 10.81 -11.19
N LYS A 156 -11.28 11.67 -10.72
CA LYS A 156 -10.82 12.86 -11.47
C LYS A 156 -10.04 12.46 -12.73
N GLY A 157 -9.19 11.44 -12.67
CA GLY A 157 -8.49 10.90 -13.84
C GLY A 157 -9.45 10.37 -14.92
N LYS A 158 -10.55 9.72 -14.50
CA LYS A 158 -11.58 9.21 -15.41
C LYS A 158 -12.44 10.33 -16.02
N LYS A 159 -12.76 11.39 -15.27
CA LYS A 159 -13.47 12.59 -15.77
C LYS A 159 -12.63 13.44 -16.75
N GLY A 160 -11.31 13.35 -16.73
CA GLY A 160 -10.45 13.99 -17.74
C GLY A 160 -10.61 13.43 -19.16
N LYS A 161 -11.21 12.23 -19.32
CA LYS A 161 -11.43 11.55 -20.61
C LYS A 161 -12.88 11.58 -21.13
N LYS A 162 -13.87 12.07 -20.36
CA LYS A 162 -15.26 12.22 -20.82
C LYS A 162 -15.75 13.64 -20.55
N SER A 163 -16.14 14.34 -21.61
CA SER A 163 -16.79 15.66 -21.56
C SER A 163 -17.87 15.69 -20.47
N PRO A 164 -17.94 16.74 -19.63
CA PRO A 164 -18.84 16.74 -18.49
C PRO A 164 -20.27 17.01 -18.96
N ALA A 165 -21.13 15.99 -18.89
CA ALA A 165 -22.56 16.18 -18.73
C ALA A 165 -22.83 16.58 -17.26
N VAL A 166 -23.48 17.72 -17.10
CA VAL A 166 -23.77 18.39 -15.84
C VAL A 166 -24.87 17.63 -15.09
N LYS A 167 -24.57 17.21 -13.85
CA LYS A 167 -25.56 17.11 -12.78
C LYS A 167 -24.92 17.67 -11.51
N SER A 168 -25.49 18.77 -11.04
CA SER A 168 -25.14 19.46 -9.80
C SER A 168 -26.25 19.24 -8.79
N THR A 169 -25.90 18.84 -7.57
CA THR A 169 -26.70 19.06 -6.37
C THR A 169 -26.15 20.27 -5.60
N PRO A 170 -26.98 21.00 -4.84
CA PRO A 170 -26.67 22.35 -4.35
C PRO A 170 -26.25 22.39 -2.86
N GLY A 171 -25.62 23.52 -2.48
CA GLY A 171 -25.26 23.92 -1.11
C GLY A 171 -23.73 23.88 -0.90
N ASP A 172 -23.01 24.92 -0.50
CA ASP A 172 -23.27 26.32 -0.15
C ASP A 172 -21.96 27.08 -0.39
N LYS A 173 -21.95 28.24 -1.07
CA LYS A 173 -20.85 29.22 -1.02
C LYS A 173 -21.32 30.65 -1.34
N PRO A 174 -20.71 31.68 -0.72
CA PRO A 174 -21.19 33.05 -0.78
C PRO A 174 -21.00 33.69 -2.15
N ARG A 175 -21.91 34.63 -2.41
CA ARG A 175 -22.24 35.27 -3.68
C ARG A 175 -21.09 36.13 -4.22
N ALA A 176 -20.29 35.58 -5.13
CA ALA A 176 -19.50 36.37 -6.08
C ALA A 176 -20.31 36.53 -7.38
N THR A 177 -20.52 37.77 -7.83
CA THR A 177 -21.31 38.13 -9.02
C THR A 177 -20.95 37.27 -10.24
N PRO A 178 -21.92 36.67 -10.95
CA PRO A 178 -21.63 35.73 -12.02
C PRO A 178 -21.11 36.48 -13.26
N LYS A 179 -19.79 36.46 -13.47
CA LYS A 179 -19.17 36.89 -14.74
C LYS A 179 -19.75 36.06 -15.90
N THR A 180 -20.30 36.74 -16.91
CA THR A 180 -20.90 36.12 -18.10
C THR A 180 -19.91 35.19 -18.81
N LYS A 181 -20.40 34.11 -19.45
CA LYS A 181 -19.58 33.11 -20.18
C LYS A 181 -18.54 33.76 -21.13
N LYS A 182 -18.87 34.90 -21.74
CA LYS A 182 -17.99 35.69 -22.62
C LYS A 182 -16.79 36.30 -21.88
N GLN A 183 -16.97 36.75 -20.63
CA GLN A 183 -15.90 37.30 -19.79
C GLN A 183 -14.94 36.20 -19.33
N LYS A 184 -15.46 35.03 -18.89
CA LYS A 184 -14.64 33.86 -18.53
C LYS A 184 -13.77 33.39 -19.70
N ASN A 185 -14.32 33.30 -20.90
CA ASN A 185 -13.55 32.89 -22.08
C ASN A 185 -12.46 33.91 -22.47
N ARG A 186 -12.72 35.22 -22.28
CA ARG A 186 -11.73 36.28 -22.50
C ARG A 186 -10.58 36.22 -21.48
N GLU A 187 -10.89 35.98 -20.21
CA GLU A 187 -9.87 35.79 -19.16
C GLU A 187 -9.00 34.56 -19.42
N ILE A 188 -9.61 33.44 -19.82
CA ILE A 188 -8.87 32.21 -20.19
C ILE A 188 -7.96 32.47 -21.39
N LYS A 189 -8.43 33.18 -22.43
CA LYS A 189 -7.63 33.53 -23.62
C LYS A 189 -6.48 34.47 -23.27
N LYS A 190 -6.70 35.45 -22.38
CA LYS A 190 -5.64 36.35 -21.87
C LYS A 190 -4.59 35.58 -21.06
N LYS A 191 -5.02 34.67 -20.17
CA LYS A 191 -4.12 33.84 -19.34
C LYS A 191 -3.27 32.88 -20.18
N LYS A 192 -3.86 32.28 -21.24
CA LYS A 192 -3.11 31.46 -22.21
C LYS A 192 -2.06 32.27 -22.97
N LYS A 193 -2.41 33.47 -23.46
CA LYS A 193 -1.46 34.36 -24.15
C LYS A 193 -0.33 34.84 -23.23
N ALA A 194 -0.62 35.16 -21.98
CA ALA A 194 0.39 35.56 -21.00
C ALA A 194 1.40 34.43 -20.72
N ARG A 195 0.90 33.20 -20.48
CA ARG A 195 1.73 32.01 -20.25
C ARG A 195 2.62 31.65 -21.44
N GLU A 196 2.13 31.87 -22.67
CA GLU A 196 2.92 31.65 -23.88
C GLU A 196 4.06 32.67 -24.03
N LYS A 197 3.79 33.96 -23.72
CA LYS A 197 4.82 35.01 -23.71
C LYS A 197 5.90 34.73 -22.67
N GLU A 198 5.50 34.33 -21.47
CA GLU A 198 6.42 33.97 -20.38
C GLU A 198 7.31 32.77 -20.78
N ARG A 199 6.73 31.74 -21.43
CA ARG A 199 7.51 30.58 -21.93
C ARG A 199 8.53 30.99 -22.98
N LYS A 200 8.17 31.91 -23.89
CA LYS A 200 9.10 32.44 -24.91
C LYS A 200 10.22 33.26 -24.28
N GLN A 201 9.94 34.06 -23.27
CA GLN A 201 10.95 34.82 -22.51
C GLN A 201 11.92 33.87 -21.78
N ARG A 202 11.38 32.89 -21.04
CA ARG A 202 12.18 31.89 -20.33
C ARG A 202 13.12 31.11 -21.27
N ASN A 203 12.61 30.69 -22.43
CA ASN A 203 13.44 29.98 -23.43
C ASN A 203 14.54 30.87 -24.03
N ARG A 204 14.29 32.17 -24.24
CA ARG A 204 15.32 33.13 -24.69
C ARG A 204 16.39 33.31 -23.62
N GLU A 205 16.01 33.38 -22.35
CA GLU A 205 16.94 33.53 -21.23
C GLU A 205 17.83 32.29 -21.06
N ILE A 206 17.26 31.09 -21.15
CA ILE A 206 18.01 29.83 -21.15
C ILE A 206 19.02 29.79 -22.31
N LYS A 207 18.63 30.24 -23.51
CA LYS A 207 19.54 30.30 -24.67
C LYS A 207 20.68 31.29 -24.45
N LYS A 208 20.43 32.45 -23.83
CA LYS A 208 21.47 33.43 -23.44
C LYS A 208 22.44 32.84 -22.41
N LYS A 209 21.93 32.23 -21.34
CA LYS A 209 22.75 31.55 -20.31
C LYS A 209 23.62 30.43 -20.92
N ARG A 210 23.07 29.63 -21.85
CA ARG A 210 23.86 28.60 -22.57
C ARG A 210 24.98 29.19 -23.45
N ARG A 211 24.75 30.33 -24.08
CA ARG A 211 25.77 31.04 -24.88
C ARG A 211 26.88 31.64 -24.00
N GLN A 212 26.52 32.22 -22.87
CA GLN A 212 27.49 32.74 -21.88
C GLN A 212 28.36 31.61 -21.30
N ARG A 213 27.75 30.47 -20.93
CA ARG A 213 28.50 29.28 -20.46
C ARG A 213 29.45 28.71 -21.51
N LYS A 214 29.12 28.80 -22.80
CA LYS A 214 30.04 28.41 -23.90
C LYS A 214 31.18 29.41 -24.09
N LYS A 215 30.93 30.72 -23.94
CA LYS A 215 31.93 31.78 -24.07
C LYS A 215 32.95 31.79 -22.91
N GLY A 216 32.50 31.45 -21.69
CA GLY A 216 33.39 31.27 -20.53
C GLY A 216 34.25 30.00 -20.57
N LYS A 217 33.90 29.02 -21.42
CA LYS A 217 34.68 27.78 -21.61
C LYS A 217 35.78 27.91 -22.67
N SER A 218 35.79 28.97 -23.48
CA SER A 218 36.83 29.25 -24.48
C SER A 218 37.92 30.21 -23.99
N SER A 219 37.81 30.77 -22.78
CA SER A 219 38.83 31.63 -22.17
C SER A 219 39.64 30.95 -21.06
N GLY A 220 39.43 29.66 -20.82
CA GLY A 220 40.14 28.85 -19.81
C GLY A 220 40.92 27.71 -20.46
N SER A 221 41.97 28.03 -21.21
CA SER A 221 42.98 27.07 -21.66
C SER A 221 44.33 27.78 -21.71
N ARG A 222 45.07 27.75 -20.59
CA ARG A 222 46.53 27.84 -20.53
C ARG A 222 47.03 27.59 -19.11
N THR A 223 47.09 26.31 -18.73
CA THR A 223 48.27 25.74 -18.03
C THR A 223 48.18 24.21 -18.08
N ARG A 224 49.15 23.57 -18.74
CA ARG A 224 49.47 22.13 -18.60
C ARG A 224 50.95 22.05 -18.25
N THR A 225 51.25 21.42 -17.12
CA THR A 225 52.44 20.60 -16.77
C THR A 225 52.30 20.31 -15.26
N ALA A 226 52.56 19.14 -14.68
CA ALA A 226 53.34 17.95 -15.04
C ALA A 226 52.71 16.71 -14.33
N ARG A 227 52.82 15.49 -14.89
CA ARG A 227 53.61 14.33 -14.37
C ARG A 227 53.06 13.79 -13.02
N SER A 228 52.68 12.53 -12.81
CA SER A 228 53.25 11.24 -13.23
C SER A 228 52.21 10.12 -13.16
N GLN A 229 52.55 9.02 -13.85
CA GLN A 229 51.90 7.71 -13.85
C GLN A 229 52.15 6.94 -12.55
N THR A 230 51.25 6.00 -12.22
CA THR A 230 51.44 4.54 -11.90
C THR A 230 50.29 4.04 -10.96
N PRO A 231 50.09 2.73 -10.71
CA PRO A 231 49.00 1.96 -11.34
C PRO A 231 48.06 1.26 -10.33
N LYS A 232 47.00 0.62 -10.85
CA LYS A 232 46.09 -0.31 -10.15
C LYS A 232 46.84 -1.57 -9.66
N PRO A 233 46.46 -2.18 -8.52
CA PRO A 233 45.89 -3.54 -8.56
C PRO A 233 44.79 -3.83 -7.49
N GLU A 234 43.91 -4.79 -7.80
CA GLU A 234 43.03 -5.58 -6.91
C GLU A 234 43.66 -7.02 -6.78
N PRO A 235 43.14 -8.06 -6.05
CA PRO A 235 42.36 -8.21 -4.78
C PRO A 235 42.83 -9.41 -3.85
N LYS A 236 42.06 -9.70 -2.75
CA LYS A 236 41.85 -10.96 -1.94
C LYS A 236 42.41 -11.03 -0.49
N LYS A 237 41.54 -11.17 0.54
CA LYS A 237 41.22 -12.33 1.48
C LYS A 237 42.37 -12.67 2.48
N GLU A 238 42.24 -12.93 3.79
CA GLU A 238 41.32 -13.72 4.66
C GLU A 238 41.57 -13.37 6.18
N GLU A 239 40.68 -13.79 7.11
CA GLU A 239 40.59 -13.68 8.61
C GLU A 239 41.74 -14.39 9.42
N PRO A 240 41.84 -14.47 10.80
CA PRO A 240 40.83 -14.34 11.91
C PRO A 240 41.27 -13.79 13.34
N ALA A 241 40.28 -13.71 14.26
CA ALA A 241 40.31 -13.75 15.77
C ALA A 241 41.06 -12.63 16.56
N GLU A 242 40.72 -12.12 17.78
CA GLU A 242 40.03 -12.65 18.97
C GLU A 242 39.64 -11.53 20.02
N LYS A 243 38.50 -11.71 20.74
CA LYS A 243 37.99 -11.36 22.11
C LYS A 243 38.53 -10.15 22.94
N GLN A 244 37.66 -9.22 23.44
CA GLN A 244 36.93 -9.11 24.76
C GLN A 244 37.82 -8.88 26.02
N PRO A 245 37.43 -8.09 27.05
CA PRO A 245 36.21 -8.22 27.92
C PRO A 245 35.51 -6.87 28.28
N ALA A 246 34.23 -6.74 28.67
CA ALA A 246 33.39 -7.30 29.76
C ALA A 246 33.75 -6.79 31.18
N GLU A 247 32.84 -6.01 31.79
CA GLU A 247 32.84 -5.67 33.22
C GLU A 247 31.37 -5.66 33.72
N GLU A 248 31.11 -6.36 34.83
CA GLU A 248 29.80 -6.70 35.39
C GLU A 248 29.74 -6.38 36.90
N ALA A 249 28.66 -5.67 37.30
CA ALA A 249 27.87 -5.65 38.55
C ALA A 249 28.46 -5.48 39.98
N ALA A 250 27.86 -4.56 40.78
CA ALA A 250 27.04 -4.86 41.99
C ALA A 250 26.42 -3.59 42.68
N PRO A 251 25.32 -3.69 43.48
CA PRO A 251 24.38 -2.61 43.94
C PRO A 251 24.49 -2.32 45.47
N PRO A 252 23.51 -1.72 46.24
CA PRO A 252 22.26 -0.97 45.96
C PRO A 252 22.16 0.41 46.70
N ASP A 253 21.16 1.25 46.39
CA ASP A 253 20.68 2.32 47.28
C ASP A 253 19.14 2.46 47.20
N GLU A 254 18.50 2.42 48.36
CA GLU A 254 17.07 2.66 48.61
C GLU A 254 16.81 4.18 48.78
N ASP A 255 15.55 4.62 48.60
CA ASP A 255 14.99 5.97 48.82
C ASP A 255 14.90 6.96 47.63
N ALA A 256 13.81 6.91 46.84
CA ALA A 256 13.12 8.08 46.25
C ALA A 256 11.81 7.67 45.49
N PRO A 257 10.78 8.56 45.42
CA PRO A 257 9.36 8.16 45.41
C PRO A 257 8.77 7.76 44.04
N ILE A 258 7.77 6.88 44.13
CA ILE A 258 6.90 6.38 43.04
C ILE A 258 6.16 7.55 42.37
N VAL A 259 6.28 7.64 41.04
CA VAL A 259 5.46 8.55 40.20
C VAL A 259 4.70 7.68 39.17
N PRO A 260 3.37 7.80 39.05
CA PRO A 260 2.52 6.81 38.37
C PRO A 260 2.62 6.83 36.83
N ALA A 261 2.46 5.64 36.24
CA ALA A 261 2.47 5.41 34.80
C ALA A 261 1.31 6.14 34.08
N PRO A 262 1.55 6.80 32.93
CA PRO A 262 0.49 7.44 32.17
C PRO A 262 -0.28 6.43 31.30
N GLY A 263 -1.60 6.33 31.51
CA GLY A 263 -2.55 6.00 30.44
C GLY A 263 -3.35 4.69 30.58
N ILE A 264 -4.19 4.58 31.61
CA ILE A 264 -5.34 3.65 31.58
C ILE A 264 -6.49 4.39 30.90
N ILE A 265 -6.87 3.97 29.69
CA ILE A 265 -8.05 4.51 29.00
C ILE A 265 -9.26 3.72 29.50
N SER A 266 -10.15 4.38 30.25
CA SER A 266 -11.46 3.85 30.63
C SER A 266 -12.42 3.94 29.44
N LEU A 267 -13.09 2.83 29.12
CA LEU A 267 -13.97 2.64 27.95
C LEU A 267 -15.31 3.41 28.03
N GLY A 268 -15.37 4.54 28.74
CA GLY A 268 -16.63 5.21 29.11
C GLY A 268 -17.07 6.41 28.27
N ASP A 269 -16.16 7.11 27.58
CA ASP A 269 -16.44 8.46 27.05
C ASP A 269 -16.15 8.65 25.55
N LEU A 270 -16.61 7.73 24.70
CA LEU A 270 -16.70 7.95 23.25
C LEU A 270 -18.15 8.27 22.86
N ARG A 271 -18.49 9.55 22.83
CA ARG A 271 -19.73 10.03 22.20
C ARG A 271 -19.54 9.98 20.68
N THR A 272 -20.18 9.02 20.02
CA THR A 272 -20.19 8.88 18.57
C THR A 272 -21.39 9.60 17.98
N ASP A 273 -21.24 10.89 17.71
CA ASP A 273 -22.24 11.65 16.97
C ASP A 273 -21.95 11.45 15.46
N VAL A 274 -22.28 10.27 14.94
CA VAL A 274 -22.26 10.02 13.50
C VAL A 274 -23.66 9.54 13.11
N GLU A 275 -24.41 10.46 12.52
CA GLU A 275 -25.75 10.19 11.98
C GLU A 275 -25.70 9.01 11.00
N THR A 276 -26.32 7.91 11.38
CA THR A 276 -26.46 6.71 10.57
C THR A 276 -27.62 6.86 9.60
N GLU A 277 -27.38 7.46 8.44
CA GLU A 277 -28.19 7.18 7.25
C GLU A 277 -27.41 6.21 6.35
N SER A 278 -27.51 4.90 6.61
CA SER A 278 -26.89 3.89 5.75
C SER A 278 -27.85 2.72 5.51
N ASN A 279 -28.40 2.70 4.30
CA ASN A 279 -29.25 1.64 3.77
C ASN A 279 -28.56 0.25 3.91
N PRO A 280 -29.18 -0.71 4.63
CA PRO A 280 -28.59 -2.02 4.96
C PRO A 280 -28.29 -2.89 3.73
N GLU A 281 -29.00 -2.68 2.60
CA GLU A 281 -28.78 -3.46 1.38
C GLU A 281 -27.43 -3.20 0.71
N SER A 282 -26.80 -2.06 1.00
CA SER A 282 -25.48 -1.71 0.45
C SER A 282 -24.31 -2.46 1.12
N TYR A 283 -24.58 -3.15 2.22
CA TYR A 283 -23.60 -3.91 3.01
C TYR A 283 -23.45 -5.38 2.60
N VAL A 284 -24.42 -5.95 1.88
CA VAL A 284 -24.36 -7.38 1.50
C VAL A 284 -23.28 -7.65 0.43
N LEU A 285 -22.89 -6.63 -0.33
CA LEU A 285 -21.89 -6.72 -1.40
C LEU A 285 -20.55 -6.02 -1.08
N LYS A 286 -20.45 -5.38 0.10
CA LYS A 286 -19.24 -4.74 0.59
C LYS A 286 -18.91 -5.35 1.94
N HIS A 287 -17.83 -6.11 1.97
CA HIS A 287 -17.29 -6.72 3.18
C HIS A 287 -17.29 -5.73 4.34
N ARG A 288 -17.66 -6.24 5.52
CA ARG A 288 -17.59 -5.48 6.76
C ARG A 288 -16.12 -5.11 6.95
N PRO A 289 -15.76 -3.82 7.02
CA PRO A 289 -14.40 -3.45 7.35
C PRO A 289 -14.04 -4.08 8.70
N ALA A 290 -12.80 -4.54 8.86
CA ALA A 290 -12.29 -5.15 10.08
C ALA A 290 -12.29 -4.22 11.33
N TYR A 291 -12.84 -3.02 11.21
CA TYR A 291 -13.07 -2.06 12.28
C TYR A 291 -14.58 -1.91 12.49
N GLN A 292 -15.13 -2.76 13.35
CA GLN A 292 -16.39 -2.55 14.06
C GLN A 292 -16.20 -2.98 15.51
#